data_AF-A0A2V8Z080-F1
#
_entry.id   AF-A0A2V8Z080-F1
#
_cell.length_a   1.000
_cell.length_b   1.000
_cell.length_c   1.000
_cell.angle_alpha   90.00
_cell.angle_beta   90.00
_cell.angle_gamma   90.00
#
_symmetry.space_group_name_H-M   'P 1'
#
loop_
_entity.id
_entity.type
_entity.pdbx_description
1 polymer ?
#
loop_
_entity_poly.entity_id
_entity_poly.type
_entity_poly.pdbx_seq_one_letter_code
_entity_poly.pdbx_strand_id
1 'polypeptide(L)'
;MLAQSSSARIVGFAELSIRTDVPGLDGKRVGYVKGLYVLPEARGRGVAKKLLQASRAWAHQQHCTAFASDRADRIIIDRSFSKTRKWSL
;
A
#
# COMPACT_ATOMS: atom_id res chain seq x y z
N MET A 1 8.34 -1.87 -3.57
CA MET A 1 8.71 -0.52 -3.10
C MET A 1 9.57 -0.60 -1.87
N LEU A 2 10.59 0.26 -1.76
CA LEU A 2 11.56 0.21 -0.68
C LEU A 2 11.48 1.47 0.18
N ALA A 3 11.72 1.32 1.48
CA ALA A 3 11.94 2.43 2.40
C ALA A 3 13.43 2.49 2.73
N GLN A 4 14.01 3.68 2.62
CA GLN A 4 15.43 3.93 2.86
C GLN A 4 15.58 4.91 4.04
N SER A 5 16.61 4.70 4.88
CA SER A 5 17.03 5.66 5.90
C SER A 5 17.78 6.84 5.27
N SER A 6 18.06 7.87 6.09
CA SER A 6 18.94 8.98 5.69
C SER A 6 20.36 8.54 5.31
N SER A 7 20.82 7.40 5.85
CA SER A 7 22.13 6.81 5.55
C SER A 7 22.09 5.84 4.36
N ALA A 8 21.09 5.96 3.48
CA ALA A 8 20.89 5.10 2.32
C ALA A 8 20.66 3.60 2.61
N ARG A 9 20.41 3.20 3.86
CA ARG A 9 20.13 1.79 4.22
C ARG A 9 18.67 1.45 3.98
N ILE A 10 18.38 0.29 3.38
CA ILE A 10 17.01 -0.21 3.26
C ILE A 10 16.50 -0.67 4.63
N VAL A 11 15.39 -0.10 5.07
CA VAL A 11 14.79 -0.34 6.39
C VAL A 11 13.41 -1.00 6.35
N GLY A 12 12.86 -1.18 5.14
CA GLY A 12 11.60 -1.86 4.95
C GLY A 12 11.20 -1.90 3.48
N PHE A 13 10.13 -2.63 3.20
CA PHE A 13 9.57 -2.73 1.87
C PHE A 13 8.06 -2.96 1.90
N ALA A 14 7.42 -2.67 0.78
CA ALA A 14 6.08 -3.12 0.44
C ALA A 14 6.13 -3.81 -0.93
N GLU A 15 5.68 -5.06 -1.00
CA GLU A 15 5.47 -5.80 -2.24
C GLU A 15 4.06 -5.54 -2.74
N LEU A 16 3.95 -5.14 -4.00
CA LEU A 16 2.71 -4.70 -4.62
C LEU A 16 2.40 -5.51 -5.86
N SER A 17 1.11 -5.67 -6.14
CA SER A 17 0.60 -6.19 -7.41
C SER A 17 -0.67 -5.48 -7.81
N ILE A 18 -1.01 -5.61 -9.09
CA ILE A 18 -2.35 -5.28 -9.57
C ILE A 18 -3.15 -6.57 -9.65
N ARG A 19 -4.33 -6.60 -9.04
CA ARG A 19 -5.22 -7.76 -8.99
C ARG A 19 -6.61 -7.43 -9.52
N THR A 20 -7.32 -8.45 -10.00
CA THR A 20 -8.72 -8.38 -10.46
C THR A 20 -9.59 -9.48 -9.84
N ASP A 21 -8.99 -10.30 -8.96
CA ASP A 21 -9.51 -11.52 -8.37
C ASP A 21 -9.67 -11.40 -6.85
N VAL A 22 -9.91 -10.18 -6.35
CA VAL A 22 -10.00 -9.90 -4.90
C VAL A 22 -11.47 -10.01 -4.46
N PRO A 23 -11.81 -10.92 -3.52
CA PRO A 23 -13.17 -11.07 -3.03
C PRO A 23 -13.78 -9.75 -2.52
N GLY A 24 -15.01 -9.46 -2.94
CA GLY A 24 -15.73 -8.23 -2.58
C GLY A 24 -15.31 -6.98 -3.36
N LEU A 25 -14.43 -7.13 -4.36
CA LEU A 25 -14.01 -6.08 -5.30
C LEU A 25 -14.12 -6.56 -6.75
N ASP A 26 -15.12 -7.41 -7.05
CA ASP A 26 -15.37 -7.98 -8.36
C ASP A 26 -15.43 -6.91 -9.46
N GLY A 27 -14.78 -7.19 -10.59
CA GLY A 27 -14.70 -6.27 -11.73
C GLY A 27 -13.81 -5.04 -11.51
N LYS A 28 -13.14 -4.89 -10.36
CA LYS A 28 -12.24 -3.76 -10.08
C LYS A 28 -10.78 -4.12 -10.35
N ARG A 29 -10.02 -3.14 -10.84
CA ARG A 29 -8.56 -3.19 -10.86
C ARG A 29 -8.06 -2.72 -9.50
N VAL A 30 -7.42 -3.61 -8.73
CA VAL A 30 -7.07 -3.40 -7.33
C VAL A 30 -5.56 -3.27 -7.18
N GLY A 31 -5.10 -2.17 -6.60
CA GLY A 31 -3.74 -2.09 -6.09
C GLY A 31 -3.65 -2.90 -4.80
N TYR A 32 -2.79 -3.90 -4.75
CA TYR A 32 -2.79 -4.89 -3.68
C TYR A 32 -1.44 -4.97 -2.98
N VAL A 33 -1.44 -4.83 -1.66
CA VAL A 33 -0.24 -5.05 -0.83
C VAL A 33 -0.17 -6.51 -0.44
N LYS A 34 0.80 -7.25 -0.99
CA LYS A 34 1.03 -8.67 -0.67
C LYS A 34 1.85 -8.86 0.59
N GLY A 35 2.88 -8.02 0.73
CA GLY A 35 3.83 -8.11 1.83
C GLY A 35 4.23 -6.71 2.26
N LEU A 36 4.30 -6.50 3.57
CA LEU A 36 4.84 -5.28 4.16
C LEU A 36 5.72 -5.66 5.33
N TYR A 37 6.97 -5.20 5.29
CA TYR A 37 7.92 -5.46 6.36
C TYR A 37 8.73 -4.21 6.67
N VAL A 38 8.99 -4.01 7.95
CA VAL A 38 9.84 -2.96 8.49
C VAL A 38 10.77 -3.59 9.51
N LEU A 39 12.06 -3.30 9.38
CA LEU A 39 13.09 -3.74 10.33
C LEU A 39 12.69 -3.34 11.76
N PRO A 40 12.87 -4.22 12.76
CA PRO A 40 12.47 -3.94 14.15
C PRO A 40 12.93 -2.58 14.67
N GLU A 41 14.19 -2.22 14.42
CA GLU A 41 14.82 -0.97 14.84
C GLU A 41 14.22 0.29 14.18
N ALA A 42 13.50 0.14 13.07
CA ALA A 42 12.85 1.20 12.33
C ALA A 42 11.33 1.30 12.60
N ARG A 43 10.76 0.41 13.43
CA ARG A 43 9.34 0.45 13.82
C ARG A 43 9.06 1.62 14.76
N GLY A 44 7.78 1.99 14.90
CA GLY A 44 7.36 3.16 15.68
C GLY A 44 7.68 4.53 15.05
N ARG A 45 8.42 4.57 13.93
CA ARG A 45 8.84 5.80 13.25
C ARG A 45 8.00 6.16 12.01
N GLY A 46 6.84 5.54 11.85
CA GLY A 46 5.91 5.79 10.73
C GLY A 46 6.34 5.24 9.37
N VAL A 47 7.36 4.37 9.29
CA VAL A 47 7.87 3.80 8.02
C VAL A 47 6.79 3.03 7.26
N ALA A 48 6.04 2.14 7.95
CA ALA A 48 4.94 1.40 7.35
C ALA A 48 3.85 2.31 6.77
N LYS A 49 3.52 3.41 7.47
CA LYS A 49 2.55 4.40 7.00
C LYS A 49 3.03 5.06 5.70
N LYS A 50 4.29 5.47 5.62
CA LYS A 50 4.87 6.06 4.40
C LYS A 50 4.88 5.07 3.24
N LEU A 51 5.25 3.81 3.50
CA LEU A 51 5.18 2.74 2.50
C LEU A 51 3.76 2.56 1.96
N LEU A 52 2.75 2.52 2.85
CA LEU A 52 1.34 2.40 2.44
C LEU A 52 0.85 3.62 1.65
N GLN A 53 1.22 4.84 2.06
CA GLN A 53 0.88 6.07 1.34
C GLN A 53 1.46 6.07 -0.08
N ALA A 54 2.74 5.71 -0.22
CA ALA A 54 3.38 5.59 -1.52
C ALA A 54 2.75 4.46 -2.35
N SER A 55 2.35 3.35 -1.71
CA SER A 55 1.71 2.21 -2.39
C SER A 55 0.34 2.60 -2.93
N ARG A 56 -0.39 3.41 -2.18
CA ARG A 56 -1.66 4.00 -2.58
C ARG A 56 -1.50 4.95 -3.76
N ALA A 57 -0.50 5.84 -3.71
CA ALA A 57 -0.20 6.76 -4.81
C ALA A 57 0.18 5.98 -6.09
N TRP A 58 1.01 4.95 -5.96
CA TRP A 58 1.35 4.06 -7.07
C TRP A 58 0.10 3.39 -7.64
N ALA A 59 -0.80 2.86 -6.81
CA ALA A 59 -2.03 2.22 -7.29
C ALA A 59 -2.92 3.18 -8.09
N HIS A 60 -3.02 4.45 -7.68
CA HIS A 60 -3.70 5.48 -8.47
C HIS A 60 -3.03 5.71 -9.83
N GLN A 61 -1.69 5.78 -9.88
CA GLN A 61 -0.93 5.90 -11.13
C GLN A 61 -1.13 4.69 -12.05
N GLN A 62 -1.40 3.52 -11.48
CA GLN A 62 -1.72 2.29 -12.23
C GLN A 62 -3.21 2.19 -12.64
N HIS A 63 -3.97 3.27 -12.51
CA HIS A 63 -5.40 3.35 -12.80
C HIS A 63 -6.24 2.31 -12.02
N CYS A 64 -5.77 1.91 -10.83
CA CYS A 64 -6.57 1.07 -9.95
C CYS A 64 -7.78 1.87 -9.43
N THR A 65 -8.92 1.19 -9.25
CA THR A 65 -10.16 1.76 -8.71
C THR A 65 -10.44 1.32 -7.27
N ALA A 66 -9.63 0.41 -6.74
CA ALA A 66 -9.63 0.01 -5.35
C ALA A 66 -8.20 -0.27 -4.84
N PHE A 67 -8.05 -0.32 -3.52
CA PHE A 67 -6.80 -0.68 -2.87
C PHE A 67 -7.07 -1.59 -1.67
N ALA A 68 -6.30 -2.67 -1.56
CA ALA A 68 -6.53 -3.70 -0.57
C ALA A 68 -5.25 -4.43 -0.16
N SER A 69 -5.37 -5.25 0.88
CA SER A 69 -4.39 -6.21 1.35
C SER A 69 -5.14 -7.34 2.07
N ASP A 70 -4.42 -8.32 2.58
CA ASP A 70 -4.95 -9.35 3.46
C ASP A 70 -4.13 -9.48 4.74
N ARG A 71 -4.75 -10.11 5.73
CA ARG A 71 -4.09 -10.58 6.94
C ARG A 71 -4.79 -11.85 7.39
N ALA A 72 -4.05 -12.96 7.39
CA ALA A 72 -4.58 -14.29 7.69
C ALA A 72 -5.78 -14.61 6.78
N ASP A 73 -6.96 -14.81 7.35
CA ASP A 73 -8.20 -15.15 6.65
C ASP A 73 -9.02 -13.92 6.18
N ARG A 74 -8.51 -12.69 6.38
CA ARG A 74 -9.29 -11.46 6.17
C ARG A 74 -8.71 -10.58 5.07
N ILE A 75 -9.58 -10.14 4.16
CA ILE A 75 -9.29 -9.05 3.23
C ILE A 75 -9.53 -7.70 3.91
N ILE A 76 -8.57 -6.80 3.79
CA ILE A 76 -8.61 -5.43 4.29
C ILE A 76 -8.74 -4.49 3.08
N ILE A 77 -9.90 -3.85 2.96
CA ILE A 77 -10.21 -2.93 1.87
C ILE A 77 -10.07 -1.49 2.36
N ASP A 78 -9.28 -0.67 1.66
CA ASP A 78 -9.22 0.78 1.89
C ASP A 78 -10.49 1.45 1.34
N ARG A 79 -11.49 1.61 2.20
CA ARG A 79 -12.77 2.27 1.87
C ARG A 79 -12.63 3.75 1.51
N SER A 80 -11.47 4.35 1.74
CA SER A 80 -11.20 5.74 1.39
C SER A 80 -10.46 5.89 0.07
N PHE A 81 -10.09 4.79 -0.61
CA PHE A 81 -9.20 4.82 -1.78
C PHE A 81 -9.69 5.76 -2.90
N SER A 82 -10.95 5.64 -3.32
CA SER A 82 -11.55 6.45 -4.40
C SER A 82 -11.80 7.91 -4.03
N LYS A 83 -11.71 8.27 -2.75
CA LYS A 83 -11.84 9.66 -2.31
C LYS A 83 -10.52 10.37 -2.61
N THR A 84 -10.41 10.96 -3.80
CA THR A 84 -9.32 11.86 -4.15
C THR A 84 -9.36 13.02 -3.17
N ARG A 85 -8.54 12.98 -2.11
CA ARG A 85 -8.26 14.19 -1.35
C ARG A 85 -7.45 15.08 -2.29
N LYS A 86 -8.05 16.17 -2.77
CA LYS A 86 -7.29 17.30 -3.30
C LYS A 86 -6.33 17.72 -2.19
N TRP A 87 -5.05 17.40 -2.31
CA TRP A 87 -4.03 17.97 -1.47
C TRP A 87 -3.64 19.29 -2.12
N SER A 88 -4.18 20.38 -1.59
CA SER A 88 -3.73 21.72 -1.95
C SER A 88 -2.25 21.83 -1.57
N LEU A 89 -1.43 22.28 -2.52
CA LEU A 89 -0.04 22.67 -2.31
C LEU A 89 0.05 23.80 -1.26
#